data_AF-U1NDJ7-F1
#
_entry.id   AF-U1NDJ7-F1
#
_cell.length_a   1.000
_cell.length_b   1.000
_cell.length_c   1.000
_cell.angle_alpha   90.00
_cell.angle_beta   90.00
_cell.angle_gamma   90.00
#
_symmetry.space_group_name_H-M   'P 1'
#
loop_
_entity.id
_entity.type
_entity.pdbx_description
1 polymer ?
#
loop_
_entity_poly.entity_id
_entity_poly.type
_entity_poly.pdbx_seq_one_letter_code
_entity_poly.pdbx_strand_id
1 'polypeptide(L)'
;MTLSVLIPSSVVREAEDKREATRKLGYIARSAAIFQADQLNIFPDREGERRLGGEFVETVLRYAATPPHLRKKIWGQRDELEYVGVLPPLRVSSTTGSESTDSGSLTQGIVTEVGSDDRVRVNCELQHPISLHVPDSMSVREGTRVAIRISSREPVRARIVDTPLSGFDVSCLDLVDALDHATAGITVATSRHGEMITTGRLPELTARIDRAGATIVFGAPGRGLLAILGDDNPPNTQTQMGEHASSHMDANTTGGGTASGMVEPSIDPGFDLWINTIPRQGSEVVRTEEAMFASLALLTVTE
;
A
#
# COMPACT_ATOMS: atom_id res chain seq x y z
N MET A 1 -6.76 12.74 -3.59
CA MET A 1 -7.16 11.33 -3.70
C MET A 1 -5.92 10.52 -3.44
N THR A 2 -6.02 9.49 -2.60
CA THR A 2 -4.87 8.64 -2.23
C THR A 2 -5.22 7.21 -2.56
N LEU A 3 -4.34 6.52 -3.28
CA LEU A 3 -4.42 5.09 -3.55
C LEU A 3 -3.35 4.37 -2.72
N SER A 4 -3.80 3.64 -1.70
CA SER A 4 -2.95 2.79 -0.87
C SER A 4 -3.13 1.33 -1.28
N VAL A 5 -2.02 0.60 -1.38
CA VAL A 5 -2.01 -0.83 -1.64
C VAL A 5 -1.37 -1.54 -0.46
N LEU A 6 -2.02 -2.59 0.07
CA LEU A 6 -1.52 -3.37 1.18
C LEU A 6 -1.22 -4.80 0.74
N ILE A 7 -0.05 -5.29 1.13
CA ILE A 7 0.38 -6.67 0.91
C ILE A 7 0.91 -7.28 2.21
N PRO A 8 0.81 -8.60 2.42
CA PRO A 8 1.33 -9.23 3.61
C PRO A 8 2.84 -9.36 3.54
N SER A 9 3.49 -9.40 4.70
CA SER A 9 4.93 -9.67 4.84
C SER A 9 5.34 -11.05 4.31
N SER A 10 4.39 -11.98 4.18
CA SER A 10 4.56 -13.33 3.62
C SER A 10 4.43 -13.41 2.10
N VAL A 11 4.30 -12.29 1.37
CA VAL A 11 3.98 -12.29 -0.07
C VAL A 11 4.94 -13.12 -0.94
N VAL A 12 6.19 -13.29 -0.51
CA VAL A 12 7.23 -14.08 -1.19
C VAL A 12 7.37 -15.53 -0.68
N ARG A 13 6.41 -16.03 0.12
CA ARG A 13 6.50 -17.35 0.79
C ARG A 13 6.70 -18.55 -0.13
N GLU A 14 6.28 -18.45 -1.39
CA GLU A 14 6.41 -19.50 -2.40
C GLU A 14 7.73 -19.46 -3.17
N ALA A 15 8.52 -18.38 -3.02
CA ALA A 15 9.76 -18.22 -3.75
C ALA A 15 10.83 -19.22 -3.27
N GLU A 16 11.47 -19.89 -4.21
CA GLU A 16 12.48 -20.91 -3.92
C GLU A 16 13.84 -20.30 -3.55
N ASP A 17 14.11 -19.08 -3.99
CA ASP A 17 15.35 -18.36 -3.68
C ASP A 17 15.16 -16.84 -3.60
N LYS A 18 16.18 -16.13 -3.10
CA LYS A 18 16.17 -14.66 -2.97
C LYS A 18 16.04 -13.95 -4.33
N ARG A 19 16.54 -14.55 -5.42
CA ARG A 19 16.52 -13.95 -6.76
C ARG A 19 15.12 -13.97 -7.35
N GLU A 20 14.39 -15.07 -7.18
CA GLU A 20 12.98 -15.19 -7.51
C GLU A 20 12.15 -14.23 -6.66
N ALA A 21 12.35 -14.23 -5.34
CA ALA A 21 11.66 -13.32 -4.43
C ALA A 21 11.88 -11.84 -4.81
N THR A 22 13.12 -11.46 -5.12
CA THR A 22 13.46 -10.11 -5.58
C THR A 22 12.74 -9.76 -6.89
N ARG A 23 12.72 -10.68 -7.86
CA ARG A 23 12.03 -10.47 -9.14
C ARG A 23 10.53 -10.27 -8.94
N LYS A 24 9.91 -11.10 -8.08
CA LYS A 24 8.50 -11.01 -7.70
C LYS A 24 8.15 -9.66 -7.06
N LEU A 25 8.93 -9.23 -6.06
CA LEU A 25 8.79 -7.90 -5.46
C LEU A 25 8.97 -6.77 -6.47
N GLY A 26 9.83 -6.99 -7.48
CA GLY A 26 9.97 -6.10 -8.63
C GLY A 26 8.68 -5.93 -9.44
N TYR A 27 7.89 -6.97 -9.63
CA TYR A 27 6.59 -6.88 -10.31
C TYR A 27 5.52 -6.21 -9.46
N ILE A 28 5.52 -6.44 -8.14
CA ILE A 28 4.69 -5.70 -7.17
C ILE A 28 4.98 -4.20 -7.25
N ALA A 29 6.26 -3.83 -7.16
CA ALA A 29 6.71 -2.44 -7.28
C ALA A 29 6.32 -1.81 -8.64
N ARG A 30 6.41 -2.58 -9.73
CA ARG A 30 5.96 -2.12 -11.04
C ARG A 30 4.46 -1.89 -11.10
N SER A 31 3.66 -2.80 -10.55
CA SER A 31 2.21 -2.65 -10.50
C SER A 31 1.83 -1.37 -9.75
N ALA A 32 2.37 -1.18 -8.54
CA ALA A 32 2.19 0.04 -7.75
C ALA A 32 2.58 1.32 -8.53
N ALA A 33 3.72 1.31 -9.22
CA ALA A 33 4.15 2.46 -10.03
C ALA A 33 3.26 2.72 -11.26
N ILE A 34 2.82 1.67 -11.96
CA ILE A 34 2.02 1.78 -13.19
C ILE A 34 0.64 2.37 -12.89
N PHE A 35 0.01 1.91 -11.81
CA PHE A 35 -1.32 2.36 -11.40
C PHE A 35 -1.27 3.54 -10.42
N GLN A 36 -0.11 4.19 -10.32
CA GLN A 36 0.08 5.42 -9.53
C GLN A 36 -0.39 5.29 -8.08
N ALA A 37 -0.12 4.15 -7.44
CA ALA A 37 -0.32 4.03 -6.00
C ALA A 37 0.56 5.06 -5.28
N ASP A 38 0.02 5.72 -4.27
CA ASP A 38 0.77 6.65 -3.42
C ASP A 38 1.54 5.90 -2.34
N GLN A 39 0.94 4.83 -1.81
CA GLN A 39 1.50 4.04 -0.71
C GLN A 39 1.44 2.54 -1.02
N LEU A 40 2.54 1.84 -0.73
CA LEU A 40 2.62 0.39 -0.72
C LEU A 40 2.98 -0.06 0.70
N ASN A 41 1.96 -0.45 1.46
CA ASN A 41 2.08 -0.82 2.86
C ASN A 41 2.23 -2.34 3.01
N ILE A 42 3.09 -2.74 3.95
CA ILE A 42 3.35 -4.14 4.27
C ILE A 42 2.77 -4.41 5.65
N PHE A 43 1.78 -5.29 5.73
CA PHE A 43 1.22 -5.69 7.02
C PHE A 43 1.78 -7.04 7.48
N PRO A 44 1.89 -7.29 8.81
CA PRO A 44 2.45 -8.53 9.31
C PRO A 44 1.56 -9.76 9.00
N ASP A 45 2.15 -10.80 8.40
CA ASP A 45 1.59 -12.16 8.29
C ASP A 45 2.66 -13.18 8.73
N ARG A 46 3.03 -13.11 10.01
CA ARG A 46 4.17 -13.88 10.57
C ARG A 46 3.99 -15.39 10.43
N GLU A 47 2.77 -15.90 10.47
CA GLU A 47 2.50 -17.33 10.30
C GLU A 47 2.63 -17.79 8.85
N GLY A 48 2.39 -16.88 7.89
CA GLY A 48 2.56 -17.15 6.47
C GLY A 48 4.02 -17.08 5.99
N GLU A 49 4.89 -16.38 6.73
CA GLU A 49 6.31 -16.22 6.42
C GLU A 49 7.06 -17.57 6.40
N ARG A 50 8.10 -17.63 5.56
CA ARG A 50 8.94 -18.82 5.40
C ARG A 50 10.41 -18.45 5.57
N ARG A 51 11.24 -18.66 4.54
CA ARG A 51 12.68 -18.36 4.61
C ARG A 51 12.98 -16.86 4.55
N LEU A 52 12.07 -16.10 3.96
CA LEU A 52 12.12 -14.65 3.80
C LEU A 52 10.84 -14.08 4.40
N GLY A 53 10.97 -13.03 5.21
CA GLY A 53 9.87 -12.37 5.91
C GLY A 53 9.81 -10.87 5.64
N GLY A 54 9.08 -10.14 6.49
CA GLY A 54 8.79 -8.71 6.32
C GLY A 54 10.01 -7.83 6.12
N GLU A 55 11.12 -8.05 6.84
CA GLU A 55 12.33 -7.23 6.71
C GLU A 55 12.94 -7.30 5.29
N PHE A 56 12.97 -8.49 4.69
CA PHE A 56 13.42 -8.67 3.32
C PHE A 56 12.48 -7.97 2.33
N VAL A 57 11.18 -8.15 2.51
CA VAL A 57 10.15 -7.56 1.65
C VAL A 57 10.20 -6.03 1.70
N GLU A 58 10.24 -5.44 2.90
CA GLU A 58 10.36 -4.00 3.10
C GLU A 58 11.64 -3.46 2.48
N THR A 59 12.79 -4.09 2.76
CA THR A 59 14.10 -3.63 2.28
C THR A 59 14.16 -3.60 0.76
N VAL A 60 13.71 -4.65 0.07
CA VAL A 60 13.71 -4.72 -1.39
C VAL A 60 12.73 -3.72 -2.01
N LEU A 61 11.53 -3.57 -1.46
CA LEU A 61 10.53 -2.64 -2.00
C LEU A 61 10.92 -1.17 -1.77
N ARG A 62 11.46 -0.82 -0.60
CA ARG A 62 12.01 0.52 -0.34
C ARG A 62 13.20 0.82 -1.24
N TYR A 63 14.06 -0.16 -1.51
CA TYR A 63 15.13 -0.01 -2.51
C TYR A 63 14.56 0.24 -3.91
N ALA A 64 13.51 -0.49 -4.31
CA ALA A 64 12.85 -0.31 -5.60
C ALA A 64 12.24 1.11 -5.74
N ALA A 65 11.55 1.59 -4.71
CA ALA A 65 10.95 2.93 -4.64
C ALA A 65 11.98 4.07 -4.57
N THR A 66 13.20 3.79 -4.08
CA THR A 66 14.28 4.78 -4.00
C THR A 66 14.73 5.23 -5.40
N PRO A 67 14.83 6.55 -5.66
CA PRO A 67 15.36 7.07 -6.92
C PRO A 67 16.76 6.51 -7.25
N PRO A 68 17.03 6.08 -8.51
CA PRO A 68 18.26 5.37 -8.85
C PRO A 68 19.55 6.07 -8.41
N HIS A 69 19.60 7.40 -8.49
CA HIS A 69 20.76 8.21 -8.13
C HIS A 69 21.01 8.30 -6.61
N LEU A 70 19.99 8.04 -5.77
CA LEU A 70 20.12 8.02 -4.31
C LEU A 70 20.50 6.64 -3.76
N ARG A 71 20.26 5.56 -4.52
CA ARG A 71 20.38 4.18 -4.03
C ARG A 71 21.75 3.86 -3.42
N LYS A 72 22.83 4.19 -4.15
CA LYS A 72 24.20 3.90 -3.72
C LYS A 72 24.59 4.57 -2.40
N LYS A 73 24.06 5.78 -2.15
CA LYS A 73 24.38 6.56 -0.94
C LYS A 73 23.60 6.07 0.28
N ILE A 74 22.40 5.55 0.09
CA ILE A 74 21.47 5.22 1.19
C ILE A 74 21.58 3.77 1.63
N TRP A 75 21.68 2.85 0.68
CA TRP A 75 21.48 1.44 0.97
C TRP A 75 22.75 0.69 1.33
N GLY A 76 23.92 1.15 0.87
CA GLY A 76 25.18 0.45 1.09
C GLY A 76 25.14 -0.98 0.51
N GLN A 77 25.85 -1.90 1.18
CA GLN A 77 25.76 -3.34 0.91
C GLN A 77 24.88 -3.98 1.98
N ARG A 78 23.91 -4.80 1.55
CA ARG A 78 23.00 -5.55 2.42
C ARG A 78 22.69 -6.92 1.81
N ASP A 79 22.50 -7.92 2.65
CA ASP A 79 22.27 -9.30 2.22
C ASP A 79 20.90 -9.50 1.56
N GLU A 80 19.90 -8.69 1.92
CA GLU A 80 18.58 -8.66 1.28
C GLU A 80 18.69 -8.14 -0.15
N LEU A 81 19.68 -7.30 -0.42
CA LEU A 81 19.84 -6.60 -1.70
C LEU A 81 20.81 -7.31 -2.66
N GLU A 82 21.26 -8.52 -2.34
CA GLU A 82 22.20 -9.32 -3.14
C GLU A 82 21.76 -9.44 -4.62
N TYR A 83 20.45 -9.58 -4.87
CA TYR A 83 19.89 -9.80 -6.21
C TYR A 83 19.18 -8.58 -6.81
N VAL A 84 19.33 -7.37 -6.27
CA VAL A 84 18.60 -6.19 -6.78
C VAL A 84 18.83 -5.87 -8.26
N GLY A 85 19.90 -6.41 -8.85
CA GLY A 85 20.15 -6.31 -10.30
C GLY A 85 19.07 -6.96 -11.18
N VAL A 86 18.23 -7.85 -10.63
CA VAL A 86 17.10 -8.45 -11.37
C VAL A 86 15.80 -7.65 -11.27
N LEU A 87 15.77 -6.59 -10.45
CA LEU A 87 14.59 -5.74 -10.33
C LEU A 87 14.29 -5.09 -11.68
N PRO A 88 13.04 -5.17 -12.16
CA PRO A 88 12.67 -4.52 -13.40
C PRO A 88 12.62 -3.00 -13.17
N PRO A 89 12.99 -2.18 -14.18
CA PRO A 89 13.06 -0.74 -14.01
C PRO A 89 11.65 -0.15 -13.81
N LEU A 90 11.50 0.74 -12.84
CA LEU A 90 10.23 1.45 -12.61
C LEU A 90 10.04 2.65 -13.55
N ARG A 91 11.15 3.31 -13.95
CA ARG A 91 11.17 4.51 -14.82
C ARG A 91 10.18 5.61 -14.39
N VAL A 92 10.02 5.77 -13.07
CA VAL A 92 9.26 6.87 -12.48
C VAL A 92 10.10 8.15 -12.55
N SER A 93 9.48 9.27 -12.92
CA SER A 93 10.15 10.58 -12.92
C SER A 93 10.66 10.92 -11.53
N SER A 94 11.95 11.19 -11.37
CA SER A 94 12.48 11.77 -10.12
C SER A 94 12.26 13.28 -10.02
N THR A 95 11.72 13.90 -11.08
CA THR A 95 11.34 15.31 -11.10
C THR A 95 9.86 15.42 -10.82
N THR A 96 9.52 16.17 -9.78
CA THR A 96 8.16 16.50 -9.38
C THR A 96 7.76 17.79 -10.10
N GLY A 97 6.98 17.71 -11.18
CA GLY A 97 6.39 18.88 -11.86
C GLY A 97 7.28 19.63 -12.87
N SER A 98 6.61 20.14 -13.92
CA SER A 98 7.19 20.87 -15.06
C SER A 98 7.96 22.12 -14.67
N GLU A 99 8.97 22.43 -15.48
CA GLU A 99 9.60 23.74 -15.61
C GLU A 99 8.52 24.83 -15.61
N SER A 100 8.32 25.47 -14.48
CA SER A 100 7.57 26.73 -14.40
C SER A 100 8.52 27.82 -13.95
N THR A 101 8.24 28.99 -14.49
CA THR A 101 8.99 30.23 -14.68
C THR A 101 9.61 30.86 -13.43
N ASP A 102 9.65 30.16 -12.30
CA ASP A 102 10.06 30.65 -10.98
C ASP A 102 11.30 29.89 -10.46
N SER A 103 12.46 30.20 -11.06
CA SER A 103 13.86 30.13 -10.56
C SER A 103 14.39 28.97 -9.66
N GLY A 104 13.63 27.93 -9.32
CA GLY A 104 14.07 26.82 -8.47
C GLY A 104 13.73 25.44 -9.03
N SER A 105 14.64 24.47 -8.85
CA SER A 105 14.43 23.09 -9.31
C SER A 105 13.74 22.25 -8.23
N LEU A 106 12.68 21.51 -8.60
CA LEU A 106 12.02 20.55 -7.72
C LEU A 106 12.62 19.15 -7.92
N THR A 107 13.07 18.53 -6.84
CA THR A 107 13.70 17.20 -6.85
C THR A 107 13.20 16.37 -5.66
N GLN A 108 13.62 15.11 -5.60
CA GLN A 108 13.33 14.22 -4.49
C GLN A 108 14.51 14.16 -3.53
N GLY A 109 14.19 14.13 -2.24
CA GLY A 109 15.14 13.84 -1.17
C GLY A 109 14.69 12.62 -0.37
N ILE A 110 15.64 12.01 0.33
CA ILE A 110 15.32 10.99 1.34
C ILE A 110 15.85 11.46 2.69
N VAL A 111 14.98 11.39 3.69
CA VAL A 111 15.31 11.65 5.09
C VAL A 111 16.29 10.59 5.56
N THR A 112 17.48 11.00 5.99
CA THR A 112 18.52 10.10 6.52
C THR A 112 18.60 10.11 8.03
N GLU A 113 18.11 11.17 8.67
CA GLU A 113 18.16 11.34 10.12
C GLU A 113 17.02 12.28 10.54
N VAL A 114 16.29 11.92 11.59
CA VAL A 114 15.29 12.79 12.23
C VAL A 114 15.92 13.39 13.48
N GLY A 115 16.10 14.71 13.49
CA GLY A 115 16.66 15.46 14.61
C GLY A 115 15.56 15.95 15.56
N SER A 116 15.98 16.71 16.58
CA SER A 116 15.06 17.48 17.42
C SER A 116 14.54 18.73 16.69
N ASP A 117 13.47 19.33 17.21
CA ASP A 117 12.92 20.62 16.78
C ASP A 117 12.43 20.66 15.32
N ASP A 118 11.69 19.63 14.90
CA ASP A 118 11.09 19.52 13.55
C ASP A 118 12.11 19.65 12.40
N ARG A 119 13.36 19.25 12.67
CA ARG A 119 14.43 19.23 11.67
C ARG A 119 14.81 17.81 11.27
N VAL A 120 15.05 17.65 9.98
CA VAL A 120 15.56 16.40 9.40
C VAL A 120 16.76 16.64 8.52
N ARG A 121 17.64 15.64 8.45
CA ARG A 121 18.71 15.63 7.45
C ARG A 121 18.19 14.92 6.21
N VAL A 122 18.33 15.57 5.06
CA VAL A 122 17.83 15.06 3.78
C VAL A 122 18.97 14.95 2.79
N ASN A 123 19.04 13.81 2.11
CA ASN A 123 19.91 13.60 0.96
C ASN A 123 19.12 13.86 -0.33
N CYS A 124 19.43 14.94 -1.05
CA CYS A 124 18.72 15.41 -2.25
C CYS A 124 19.69 15.80 -3.38
N GLU A 125 20.63 14.90 -3.72
CA GLU A 125 21.67 15.08 -4.76
C GLU A 125 22.72 16.18 -4.51
N LEU A 126 22.62 16.90 -3.40
CA LEU A 126 23.66 17.82 -2.95
C LEU A 126 24.89 17.06 -2.41
N GLN A 127 26.02 17.76 -2.27
CA GLN A 127 27.28 17.15 -1.82
C GLN A 127 27.15 16.49 -0.44
N HIS A 128 26.39 17.09 0.48
CA HIS A 128 26.16 16.59 1.84
C HIS A 128 24.66 16.62 2.18
N PRO A 129 24.17 15.74 3.07
CA PRO A 129 22.83 15.84 3.60
C PRO A 129 22.61 17.21 4.26
N ILE A 130 21.49 17.85 3.96
CA ILE A 130 21.20 19.20 4.44
C ILE A 130 20.12 19.13 5.52
N SER A 131 20.22 19.98 6.55
CA SER A 131 19.21 20.04 7.60
C SER A 131 18.05 20.96 7.19
N LEU A 132 16.85 20.41 7.06
CA LEU A 132 15.63 21.12 6.66
C LEU A 132 14.56 21.03 7.74
N HIS A 133 13.71 22.06 7.82
CA HIS A 133 12.50 22.04 8.63
C HIS A 133 11.42 21.20 7.95
N VAL A 134 10.72 20.38 8.73
CA VAL A 134 9.56 19.60 8.30
C VAL A 134 8.33 20.50 8.37
N PRO A 135 7.54 20.68 7.30
CA PRO A 135 6.31 21.45 7.38
C PRO A 135 5.33 20.84 8.39
N ASP A 136 4.59 21.64 9.14
CA ASP A 136 3.62 21.18 10.14
C ASP A 136 2.52 20.26 9.56
N SER A 137 2.30 20.32 8.24
CA SER A 137 1.37 19.46 7.53
C SER A 137 1.88 18.02 7.32
N MET A 138 3.14 17.73 7.64
CA MET A 138 3.78 16.47 7.32
C MET A 138 4.50 15.89 8.56
N SER A 139 4.37 14.57 8.73
CA SER A 139 5.25 13.80 9.60
C SER A 139 6.23 12.98 8.75
N VAL A 140 7.47 12.85 9.22
CA VAL A 140 8.52 12.14 8.48
C VAL A 140 9.29 11.21 9.41
N ARG A 141 9.76 10.10 8.84
CA ARG A 141 10.64 9.14 9.51
C ARG A 141 11.89 8.90 8.69
N GLU A 142 12.84 8.16 9.24
CA GLU A 142 14.02 7.77 8.49
C GLU A 142 13.64 6.98 7.23
N GLY A 143 14.25 7.38 6.12
CA GLY A 143 14.02 6.87 4.78
C GLY A 143 12.68 7.29 4.15
N THR A 144 11.94 8.23 4.75
CA THR A 144 10.82 8.90 4.09
C THR A 144 11.32 9.69 2.89
N ARG A 145 10.62 9.58 1.76
CA ARG A 145 10.88 10.41 0.57
C ARG A 145 10.18 11.75 0.74
N VAL A 146 10.84 12.83 0.37
CA VAL A 146 10.32 14.20 0.50
C VAL A 146 10.55 15.00 -0.77
N ALA A 147 9.62 15.87 -1.13
CA ALA A 147 9.81 16.80 -2.24
C ALA A 147 10.67 17.98 -1.75
N ILE A 148 11.78 18.23 -2.45
CA ILE A 148 12.71 19.30 -2.12
C ILE A 148 12.69 20.35 -3.22
N ARG A 149 12.45 21.60 -2.83
CA ARG A 149 12.65 22.76 -3.70
C ARG A 149 14.01 23.38 -3.43
N ILE A 150 14.87 23.40 -4.44
CA ILE A 150 16.19 24.04 -4.39
C ILE A 150 16.10 25.40 -5.11
N SER A 151 16.21 26.49 -4.35
CA SER A 151 16.18 27.86 -4.87
C SER A 151 17.57 28.42 -5.19
N SER A 152 18.63 27.89 -4.57
CA SER A 152 20.01 28.21 -4.92
C SER A 152 20.91 27.04 -4.55
N ARG A 153 21.96 26.79 -5.34
CA ARG A 153 23.02 25.81 -5.03
C ARG A 153 24.25 26.45 -4.39
N GLU A 154 24.45 27.75 -4.60
CA GLU A 154 25.58 28.51 -4.07
C GLU A 154 25.13 29.91 -3.64
N PRO A 155 24.97 30.18 -2.33
CA PRO A 155 24.91 29.21 -1.23
C PRO A 155 23.66 28.32 -1.33
N VAL A 156 23.72 27.10 -0.78
CA VAL A 156 22.59 26.15 -0.80
C VAL A 156 21.39 26.74 -0.07
N ARG A 157 20.26 26.87 -0.79
CA ARG A 157 18.95 27.23 -0.23
C ARG A 157 17.94 26.21 -0.72
N ALA A 158 17.42 25.40 0.20
CA ALA A 158 16.37 24.43 -0.10
C ALA A 158 15.34 24.36 1.03
N ARG A 159 14.16 23.82 0.71
CA ARG A 159 13.11 23.52 1.69
C ARG A 159 12.33 22.27 1.29
N ILE A 160 11.80 21.56 2.27
CA ILE A 160 10.78 20.54 2.04
C ILE A 160 9.51 21.27 1.60
N VAL A 161 8.83 20.73 0.59
CA VAL A 161 7.52 21.18 0.17
C VAL A 161 6.55 20.02 0.20
N ASP A 162 5.30 20.32 0.51
CA ASP A 162 4.20 19.36 0.46
C ASP A 162 3.71 19.28 -1.00
N THR A 163 4.45 18.53 -1.82
CA THR A 163 4.12 18.29 -3.22
C THR A 163 4.14 16.79 -3.48
N PRO A 164 3.11 16.23 -4.13
CA PRO A 164 3.05 14.81 -4.43
C PRO A 164 4.32 14.33 -5.14
N LEU A 165 4.87 13.23 -4.64
CA LEU A 165 6.01 12.58 -5.23
C LEU A 165 5.54 11.62 -6.32
N SER A 166 6.20 11.66 -7.47
CA SER A 166 6.05 10.59 -8.45
C SER A 166 6.50 9.25 -7.83
N GLY A 167 5.73 8.20 -8.05
CA GLY A 167 5.98 6.85 -7.50
C GLY A 167 5.20 6.63 -6.22
N PHE A 168 5.66 5.69 -5.40
CA PHE A 168 5.00 5.29 -4.15
C PHE A 168 5.99 5.26 -3.00
N ASP A 169 5.49 5.46 -1.78
CA ASP A 169 6.25 5.21 -0.57
C ASP A 169 5.96 3.82 -0.02
N VAL A 170 6.92 3.27 0.72
CA VAL A 170 6.83 1.93 1.29
C VAL A 170 6.93 2.03 2.80
N SER A 171 5.95 1.45 3.49
CA SER A 171 5.89 1.44 4.95
C SER A 171 5.42 0.09 5.48
N CYS A 172 5.71 -0.18 6.75
CA CYS A 172 5.14 -1.30 7.49
C CYS A 172 4.07 -0.73 8.42
N LEU A 173 2.86 -1.27 8.32
CA LEU A 173 1.70 -0.80 9.08
C LEU A 173 0.85 -2.01 9.47
N ASP A 174 0.27 -2.00 10.67
CA ASP A 174 -0.72 -3.02 11.03
C ASP A 174 -1.93 -2.91 10.09
N LEU A 175 -2.61 -4.05 9.85
CA LEU A 175 -3.76 -4.04 8.95
C LEU A 175 -4.88 -3.14 9.50
N VAL A 176 -5.21 -3.23 10.79
CA VAL A 176 -6.29 -2.41 11.39
C VAL A 176 -5.92 -0.94 11.34
N ASP A 177 -4.68 -0.59 11.73
CA ASP A 177 -4.18 0.79 11.67
C ASP A 177 -4.22 1.36 10.25
N ALA A 178 -4.00 0.52 9.23
CA ALA A 178 -4.04 0.93 7.84
C ALA A 178 -5.47 1.17 7.33
N LEU A 179 -6.45 0.40 7.83
CA LEU A 179 -7.86 0.55 7.46
C LEU A 179 -8.51 1.75 8.18
N ASP A 180 -8.12 2.02 9.41
CA ASP A 180 -8.62 3.14 10.22
C ASP A 180 -7.94 4.49 9.88
N HIS A 181 -6.97 4.50 8.97
CA HIS A 181 -6.23 5.71 8.63
C HIS A 181 -7.15 6.77 8.00
N ALA A 182 -6.98 8.05 8.38
CA ALA A 182 -7.81 9.15 7.88
C ALA A 182 -7.81 9.32 6.35
N THR A 183 -6.80 8.77 5.68
CA THR A 183 -6.62 8.79 4.22
C THR A 183 -6.87 7.42 3.57
N ALA A 184 -7.45 6.46 4.31
CA ALA A 184 -7.70 5.12 3.80
C ALA A 184 -8.70 5.13 2.62
N GLY A 185 -9.59 6.12 2.57
CA GLY A 185 -10.64 6.17 1.56
C GLY A 185 -11.56 4.96 1.69
N ILE A 186 -11.89 4.33 0.58
CA ILE A 186 -12.69 3.09 0.59
C ILE A 186 -11.77 1.89 0.80
N THR A 187 -12.06 1.08 1.82
CA THR A 187 -11.26 -0.10 2.14
C THR A 187 -11.77 -1.35 1.41
N VAL A 188 -10.91 -1.95 0.58
CA VAL A 188 -11.28 -3.04 -0.32
C VAL A 188 -10.41 -4.27 -0.07
N ALA A 189 -11.02 -5.34 0.42
CA ALA A 189 -10.41 -6.66 0.48
C ALA A 189 -10.55 -7.38 -0.87
N THR A 190 -9.44 -7.80 -1.45
CA THR A 190 -9.45 -8.66 -2.65
C THR A 190 -9.46 -10.13 -2.25
N SER A 191 -10.47 -10.88 -2.72
CA SER A 191 -10.64 -12.29 -2.39
C SER A 191 -11.42 -13.02 -3.48
N ARG A 192 -11.06 -14.28 -3.76
CA ARG A 192 -11.87 -15.16 -4.63
C ARG A 192 -13.28 -15.41 -4.08
N HIS A 193 -13.45 -15.25 -2.76
CA HIS A 193 -14.72 -15.38 -2.05
C HIS A 193 -15.49 -14.05 -1.95
N GLY A 194 -14.90 -12.95 -2.43
CA GLY A 194 -15.55 -11.66 -2.47
C GLY A 194 -16.62 -11.57 -3.56
N GLU A 195 -17.39 -10.50 -3.51
CA GLU A 195 -18.43 -10.23 -4.49
C GLU A 195 -17.82 -9.99 -5.89
N MET A 196 -18.34 -10.68 -6.90
CA MET A 196 -17.78 -10.58 -8.25
C MET A 196 -18.00 -9.19 -8.84
N ILE A 197 -16.92 -8.58 -9.32
CA ILE A 197 -17.01 -7.33 -10.07
C ILE A 197 -17.59 -7.60 -11.46
N THR A 198 -18.64 -6.87 -11.81
CA THR A 198 -19.31 -6.92 -13.11
C THR A 198 -19.22 -5.56 -13.79
N THR A 199 -19.42 -5.53 -15.11
CA THR A 199 -19.44 -4.28 -15.89
C THR A 199 -20.51 -3.29 -15.43
N GLY A 200 -21.60 -3.76 -14.79
CA GLY A 200 -22.65 -2.90 -14.26
C GLY A 200 -22.29 -2.22 -12.94
N ARG A 201 -21.40 -2.81 -12.14
CA ARG A 201 -20.99 -2.27 -10.82
C ARG A 201 -19.68 -1.50 -10.86
N LEU A 202 -18.85 -1.77 -11.88
CA LEU A 202 -17.53 -1.16 -12.00
C LEU A 202 -17.59 0.38 -12.05
N PRO A 203 -18.47 1.05 -12.82
CA PRO A 203 -18.49 2.51 -12.89
C PRO A 203 -18.82 3.18 -11.55
N GLU A 204 -19.73 2.58 -10.78
CA GLU A 204 -20.06 3.10 -9.45
C GLU A 204 -18.88 2.98 -8.50
N LEU A 205 -18.18 1.83 -8.53
CA LEU A 205 -17.00 1.60 -7.70
C LEU A 205 -15.84 2.53 -8.07
N THR A 206 -15.52 2.68 -9.35
CA THR A 206 -14.44 3.58 -9.79
C THR A 206 -14.77 5.03 -9.45
N ALA A 207 -16.01 5.49 -9.68
CA ALA A 207 -16.43 6.84 -9.29
C ALA A 207 -16.36 7.08 -7.76
N ARG A 208 -16.64 6.04 -6.96
CA ARG A 208 -16.48 6.09 -5.51
C ARG A 208 -14.99 6.21 -5.12
N ILE A 209 -14.13 5.40 -5.73
CA ILE A 209 -12.67 5.45 -5.54
C ILE A 209 -12.12 6.83 -5.94
N ASP A 210 -12.53 7.38 -7.08
CA ASP A 210 -12.10 8.70 -7.57
C ASP A 210 -12.44 9.84 -6.60
N ARG A 211 -13.59 9.75 -5.92
CA ARG A 211 -14.01 10.76 -4.93
C ARG A 211 -13.30 10.62 -3.59
N ALA A 212 -13.14 9.39 -3.09
CA ALA A 212 -12.72 9.14 -1.70
C ALA A 212 -11.25 8.70 -1.56
N GLY A 213 -10.60 8.27 -2.65
CA GLY A 213 -9.42 7.41 -2.56
C GLY A 213 -9.79 5.97 -2.19
N ALA A 214 -8.78 5.12 -2.10
CA ALA A 214 -8.97 3.71 -1.75
C ALA A 214 -7.76 3.08 -1.10
N THR A 215 -8.02 2.08 -0.27
CA THR A 215 -7.05 1.17 0.32
C THR A 215 -7.36 -0.24 -0.13
N ILE A 216 -6.53 -0.78 -1.03
CA ILE A 216 -6.76 -2.08 -1.66
C ILE A 216 -5.82 -3.09 -1.05
N VAL A 217 -6.39 -4.14 -0.46
CA VAL A 217 -5.65 -5.12 0.33
C VAL A 217 -5.63 -6.45 -0.40
N PHE A 218 -4.45 -7.05 -0.47
CA PHE A 218 -4.20 -8.34 -1.12
C PHE A 218 -3.71 -9.37 -0.12
N GLY A 219 -4.04 -10.64 -0.35
CA GLY A 219 -3.47 -11.77 0.38
C GLY A 219 -2.13 -12.24 -0.20
N ALA A 220 -1.61 -13.32 0.38
CA ALA A 220 -0.42 -14.01 -0.11
C ALA A 220 -0.79 -15.25 -0.95
N PRO A 221 0.12 -15.75 -1.81
CA PRO A 221 -0.11 -16.99 -2.53
C PRO A 221 -0.33 -18.16 -1.57
N GLY A 222 -1.46 -18.85 -1.73
CA GLY A 222 -1.87 -19.95 -0.85
C GLY A 222 -2.29 -19.54 0.57
N ARG A 223 -2.37 -18.24 0.88
CA ARG A 223 -2.95 -17.68 2.12
C ARG A 223 -3.69 -16.38 1.78
N GLY A 224 -4.97 -16.49 1.42
CA GLY A 224 -5.83 -15.34 1.17
C GLY A 224 -6.11 -14.53 2.44
N LEU A 225 -6.75 -13.36 2.32
CA LEU A 225 -7.02 -12.47 3.46
C LEU A 225 -7.79 -13.14 4.59
N LEU A 226 -8.82 -13.93 4.25
CA LEU A 226 -9.60 -14.72 5.21
C LEU A 226 -8.68 -15.62 6.07
N ALA A 227 -7.82 -16.40 5.43
CA ALA A 227 -6.85 -17.26 6.12
C ALA A 227 -5.80 -16.49 6.93
N ILE A 228 -5.46 -15.25 6.54
CA ILE A 228 -4.54 -14.39 7.30
C ILE A 228 -5.24 -13.79 8.54
N LEU A 229 -6.53 -13.47 8.42
CA LEU A 229 -7.36 -12.96 9.52
C LEU A 229 -7.80 -14.06 10.50
N GLY A 230 -7.56 -15.33 10.16
CA GLY A 230 -7.95 -16.47 10.99
C GLY A 230 -9.41 -16.90 10.84
N ASP A 231 -10.08 -16.48 9.77
CA ASP A 231 -11.47 -16.84 9.48
C ASP A 231 -11.54 -17.65 8.17
N ASP A 232 -12.12 -18.84 8.20
CA ASP A 232 -12.34 -19.66 6.99
C ASP A 232 -13.70 -19.37 6.33
N ASN A 233 -14.55 -18.52 6.93
CA ASN A 233 -15.84 -18.13 6.39
C ASN A 233 -15.82 -16.69 5.83
N PRO A 234 -16.28 -16.47 4.58
CA PRO A 234 -16.39 -15.11 4.05
C PRO A 234 -17.51 -14.33 4.78
N PRO A 235 -17.34 -13.02 5.05
CA PRO A 235 -18.41 -12.21 5.62
C PRO A 235 -19.61 -12.15 4.66
N ASN A 236 -20.81 -12.40 5.21
CA ASN A 236 -22.07 -12.30 4.46
C ASN A 236 -22.30 -10.86 3.99
N THR A 237 -21.99 -10.58 2.73
CA THR A 237 -22.03 -9.23 2.11
C THR A 237 -23.45 -8.70 1.87
N GLN A 238 -24.48 -9.30 2.47
CA GLN A 238 -25.89 -8.91 2.27
C GLN A 238 -26.50 -8.06 3.39
N THR A 239 -25.77 -7.70 4.47
CA THR A 239 -26.40 -7.07 5.66
C THR A 239 -25.99 -5.62 5.96
N GLN A 240 -25.21 -4.94 5.10
CA GLN A 240 -24.82 -3.54 5.36
C GLN A 240 -25.37 -2.55 4.33
N MET A 241 -26.63 -2.67 3.93
CA MET A 241 -27.40 -1.56 3.35
C MET A 241 -28.89 -1.70 3.71
N GLY A 242 -29.23 -1.34 4.94
CA GLY A 242 -30.63 -1.18 5.35
C GLY A 242 -30.84 -1.48 6.82
N GLU A 243 -30.95 -0.43 7.64
CA GLU A 243 -31.91 -0.25 8.75
C GLU A 243 -31.36 0.69 9.84
N HIS A 244 -31.26 1.96 9.47
CA HIS A 244 -31.53 3.05 10.42
C HIS A 244 -32.85 3.69 10.04
N ALA A 245 -33.96 3.06 10.43
CA ALA A 245 -35.24 3.74 10.56
C ALA A 245 -36.22 2.97 11.46
N SER A 246 -36.70 3.67 12.49
CA SER A 246 -37.91 3.46 13.29
C SER A 246 -37.94 2.34 14.34
N SER A 247 -37.87 2.82 15.58
CA SER A 247 -38.62 2.31 16.73
C SER A 247 -40.11 2.12 16.40
N HIS A 248 -40.68 0.96 16.74
CA HIS A 248 -41.96 0.84 17.45
C HIS A 248 -42.18 -0.60 17.94
N MET A 249 -42.91 -0.69 19.04
CA MET A 249 -43.22 -1.86 19.88
C MET A 249 -43.94 -2.98 19.12
N ASP A 250 -43.70 -4.24 19.50
CA ASP A 250 -44.78 -5.12 19.98
C ASP A 250 -44.25 -6.41 20.64
N ALA A 251 -45.07 -6.93 21.55
CA ALA A 251 -44.75 -7.97 22.51
C ALA A 251 -45.12 -9.39 22.05
N ASN A 252 -44.40 -10.35 22.63
CA ASN A 252 -44.82 -11.71 22.99
C ASN A 252 -44.80 -12.81 21.90
N THR A 253 -43.97 -13.84 22.07
CA THR A 253 -44.35 -15.28 22.08
C THR A 253 -43.16 -16.19 22.46
N THR A 254 -43.46 -17.13 23.34
CA THR A 254 -42.65 -18.14 24.05
C THR A 254 -42.18 -19.31 23.15
N GLY A 255 -40.98 -19.88 23.38
CA GLY A 255 -40.69 -21.27 22.99
C GLY A 255 -39.22 -21.72 22.84
N GLY A 256 -38.63 -22.26 23.93
CA GLY A 256 -37.81 -23.48 23.99
C GLY A 256 -36.56 -23.72 23.09
N GLY A 257 -35.41 -23.94 23.75
CA GLY A 257 -34.51 -25.06 23.39
C GLY A 257 -33.14 -24.76 22.77
N THR A 258 -32.10 -24.80 23.61
CA THR A 258 -30.74 -25.34 23.36
C THR A 258 -29.99 -24.95 22.08
N ALA A 259 -29.00 -24.06 22.21
CA ALA A 259 -27.57 -24.40 22.13
C ALA A 259 -26.77 -23.10 22.27
N SER A 260 -25.92 -23.04 23.29
CA SER A 260 -24.89 -22.02 23.45
C SER A 260 -23.85 -22.19 22.35
N GLY A 261 -24.14 -21.72 21.13
CA GLY A 261 -23.12 -21.38 20.16
C GLY A 261 -22.58 -20.02 20.57
N MET A 262 -21.42 -20.01 21.23
CA MET A 262 -20.60 -18.81 21.27
C MET A 262 -20.35 -18.44 19.81
N VAL A 263 -21.01 -17.39 19.34
CA VAL A 263 -20.66 -16.75 18.08
C VAL A 263 -19.28 -16.16 18.33
N GLU A 264 -18.24 -16.87 17.86
CA GLU A 264 -16.92 -16.26 17.75
C GLU A 264 -17.10 -14.97 16.95
N PRO A 265 -16.60 -13.83 17.44
CA PRO A 265 -16.77 -12.56 16.75
C PRO A 265 -16.14 -12.72 15.37
N SER A 266 -16.93 -12.55 14.31
CA SER A 266 -16.41 -12.41 12.95
C SER A 266 -15.39 -11.28 12.98
N ILE A 267 -14.11 -11.60 12.81
CA ILE A 267 -13.03 -10.62 12.75
C ILE A 267 -13.08 -10.02 11.35
N ASP A 268 -14.11 -9.20 11.09
CA ASP A 268 -14.06 -8.27 9.97
C ASP A 268 -13.22 -7.08 10.44
N PRO A 269 -11.99 -6.90 9.94
CA PRO A 269 -11.08 -5.85 10.40
C PRO A 269 -11.55 -4.45 9.98
N GLY A 270 -12.73 -4.30 9.37
CA GLY A 270 -13.29 -3.02 8.96
C GLY A 270 -13.22 -2.77 7.45
N PHE A 271 -13.37 -3.82 6.63
CA PHE A 271 -13.43 -3.63 5.18
C PHE A 271 -14.80 -3.12 4.73
N ASP A 272 -14.83 -2.05 3.93
CA ASP A 272 -16.07 -1.59 3.29
C ASP A 272 -16.57 -2.62 2.26
N LEU A 273 -15.64 -3.27 1.55
CA LEU A 273 -15.96 -4.15 0.44
C LEU A 273 -15.03 -5.38 0.39
N TRP A 274 -15.63 -6.53 0.12
CA TRP A 274 -14.93 -7.75 -0.27
C TRP A 274 -15.24 -8.04 -1.72
N ILE A 275 -14.23 -8.02 -2.60
CA ILE A 275 -14.45 -8.14 -4.04
C ILE A 275 -13.59 -9.23 -4.68
N ASN A 276 -14.16 -9.86 -5.72
CA ASN A 276 -13.44 -10.72 -6.64
C ASN A 276 -13.30 -10.02 -7.99
N THR A 277 -12.08 -9.60 -8.30
CA THR A 277 -11.68 -8.93 -9.56
C THR A 277 -11.31 -9.92 -10.66
N ILE A 278 -11.20 -11.22 -10.37
CA ILE A 278 -10.80 -12.28 -11.31
C ILE A 278 -11.80 -13.45 -11.23
N PRO A 279 -13.11 -13.22 -11.50
CA PRO A 279 -14.17 -14.20 -11.26
C PRO A 279 -14.06 -15.48 -12.10
N ARG A 280 -13.34 -15.42 -13.23
CA ARG A 280 -13.12 -16.55 -14.16
C ARG A 280 -11.66 -17.01 -14.16
N GLN A 281 -10.99 -16.99 -13.00
CA GLN A 281 -9.63 -17.51 -12.90
C GLN A 281 -9.57 -18.97 -13.38
N GLY A 282 -8.58 -19.28 -14.22
CA GLY A 282 -8.35 -20.63 -14.74
C GLY A 282 -7.28 -21.40 -13.96
N SER A 283 -6.52 -20.72 -13.11
CA SER A 283 -5.55 -21.32 -12.18
C SER A 283 -6.18 -21.50 -10.80
N GLU A 284 -5.66 -22.44 -10.01
CA GLU A 284 -6.08 -22.61 -8.61
C GLU A 284 -5.69 -21.40 -7.74
N VAL A 285 -4.51 -20.82 -8.03
CA VAL A 285 -3.94 -19.67 -7.32
C VAL A 285 -3.65 -18.56 -8.33
N VAL A 286 -3.98 -17.32 -7.95
CA VAL A 286 -3.46 -16.11 -8.58
C VAL A 286 -2.46 -15.50 -7.60
N ARG A 287 -1.22 -15.30 -8.04
CA ARG A 287 -0.18 -14.75 -7.18
C ARG A 287 -0.42 -13.27 -6.93
N THR A 288 0.05 -12.75 -5.80
CA THR A 288 -0.20 -11.35 -5.41
C THR A 288 0.26 -10.34 -6.47
N GLU A 289 1.41 -10.54 -7.10
CA GLU A 289 1.92 -9.68 -8.17
C GLU A 289 1.02 -9.68 -9.41
N GLU A 290 0.36 -10.80 -9.72
CA GLU A 290 -0.59 -10.94 -10.84
C GLU A 290 -1.94 -10.32 -10.46
N ALA A 291 -2.41 -10.60 -9.24
CA ALA A 291 -3.65 -10.07 -8.69
C ALA A 291 -3.63 -8.54 -8.60
N MET A 292 -2.50 -7.95 -8.21
CA MET A 292 -2.31 -6.50 -8.22
C MET A 292 -2.46 -5.93 -9.63
N PHE A 293 -1.81 -6.51 -10.64
CA PHE A 293 -1.98 -6.05 -12.03
C PHE A 293 -3.43 -6.13 -12.50
N ALA A 294 -4.10 -7.26 -12.28
CA ALA A 294 -5.47 -7.44 -12.73
C ALA A 294 -6.47 -6.53 -11.99
N SER A 295 -6.32 -6.41 -10.67
CA SER A 295 -7.26 -5.68 -9.82
C SER A 295 -7.10 -4.17 -9.99
N LEU A 296 -5.86 -3.67 -9.94
CA LEU A 296 -5.62 -2.23 -10.08
C LEU A 296 -5.99 -1.75 -11.49
N ALA A 297 -5.70 -2.54 -12.53
CA ALA A 297 -6.14 -2.21 -13.90
C ALA A 297 -7.65 -2.03 -14.04
N LEU A 298 -8.46 -2.77 -13.26
CA LEU A 298 -9.91 -2.61 -13.25
C LEU A 298 -10.35 -1.42 -12.38
N LEU A 299 -9.75 -1.26 -11.21
CA LEU A 299 -10.19 -0.30 -10.20
C LEU A 299 -9.71 1.13 -10.45
N THR A 300 -8.73 1.33 -11.33
CA THR A 300 -8.23 2.65 -11.74
C THR A 300 -8.64 3.03 -13.16
N VAL A 301 -9.68 2.40 -13.73
CA VAL A 301 -10.23 2.83 -15.01
C VAL A 301 -10.97 4.15 -14.82
N THR A 302 -10.57 5.16 -15.58
CA THR A 302 -11.24 6.46 -15.64
C THR A 302 -12.26 6.48 -16.79
N GLU A 303 -13.41 7.11 -16.59
CA GLU A 303 -14.35 7.45 -17.68
C GLU A 303 -13.82 8.56 -18.60
#